data_AF-A0A317KM62-F1
#
_entry.id   AF-A0A317KM62-F1
#
_cell.length_a   1.000
_cell.length_b   1.000
_cell.length_c   1.000
_cell.angle_alpha   90.00
_cell.angle_beta   90.00
_cell.angle_gamma   90.00
#
_symmetry.space_group_name_H-M   'P 1'
#
loop_
_entity.id
_entity.type
_entity.pdbx_description
1 polymer ?
#
loop_
_entity_poly.entity_id
_entity_poly.type
_entity_poly.pdbx_seq_one_letter_code
_entity_poly.pdbx_strand_id
1 'polypeptide(L)'
;MPGLYDEMLALLDAPLPVAIAPEVQVRAGEVIDRWDLSRSDRSALRTWGLPDGPLLRPTLQVDPRPALIPNVAGEPERRLISTGERLYLLGVYGADSDPTLAIRVGAVAGTGRVMGIRARPMTADDLHPQLRPYHPNLYHPAVCYFNASVASFVEVAWRWHAAVQLLRAHPEPHHTAPLEEHEQHHAEVDRSCEAFLARMTMLDPTMGDPNLSSLWVTTIADDL
;
A
#
# COMPACT_ATOMS: atom_id res chain seq x y z
N MET A 1 -11.29 17.88 22.79
CA MET A 1 -11.02 16.58 22.15
C MET A 1 -9.60 16.63 21.63
N PRO A 2 -8.86 15.52 21.58
CA PRO A 2 -7.54 15.52 20.94
C PRO A 2 -7.68 15.95 19.47
N GLY A 3 -6.66 16.59 18.91
CA GLY A 3 -6.62 16.92 17.48
C GLY A 3 -6.33 15.68 16.62
N LEU A 4 -6.59 15.77 15.32
CA LEU A 4 -6.29 14.70 14.34
C LEU A 4 -4.85 14.22 14.47
N TYR A 5 -3.91 15.15 14.62
CA TYR A 5 -2.49 14.81 14.76
C TYR A 5 -2.18 13.96 16.00
N ASP A 6 -2.77 14.31 17.14
CA ASP A 6 -2.57 13.57 18.40
C ASP A 6 -3.20 12.18 18.33
N GLU A 7 -4.38 12.07 17.72
CA GLU A 7 -5.06 10.78 17.50
C GLU A 7 -4.26 9.90 16.52
N MET A 8 -3.66 10.50 15.48
CA MET A 8 -2.78 9.79 14.55
C MET A 8 -1.55 9.24 15.28
N LEU A 9 -0.87 10.05 16.10
CA LEU A 9 0.27 9.58 16.89
C LEU A 9 -0.12 8.44 17.83
N ALA A 10 -1.25 8.58 18.53
CA ALA A 10 -1.75 7.54 19.43
C ALA A 10 -2.03 6.23 18.67
N LEU A 11 -2.62 6.29 17.48
CA LEU A 11 -2.83 5.13 16.61
C LEU A 11 -1.50 4.48 16.19
N LEU A 12 -0.51 5.28 15.80
CA LEU A 12 0.79 4.84 15.32
C LEU A 12 1.67 4.19 16.41
N ASP A 13 1.46 4.55 17.66
CA ASP A 13 2.13 3.98 18.83
C ASP A 13 1.38 2.80 19.46
N ALA A 14 0.08 2.65 19.15
CA ALA A 14 -0.71 1.56 19.66
C ALA A 14 -0.22 0.18 19.16
N PRO A 15 -0.39 -0.89 19.96
CA PRO A 15 -0.24 -2.26 19.50
C PRO A 15 -1.17 -2.55 18.33
N LEU A 16 -0.69 -3.30 17.32
CA LEU A 16 -1.45 -3.63 16.11
C LEU A 16 -2.90 -4.11 16.35
N PRO A 17 -3.22 -4.95 17.36
CA PRO A 17 -4.60 -5.38 17.61
C PRO A 17 -5.62 -4.26 17.80
N VAL A 18 -5.17 -3.07 18.22
CA VAL A 18 -6.03 -1.88 18.38
C VAL A 18 -6.43 -1.28 17.02
N ALA A 19 -5.57 -1.42 16.00
CA ALA A 19 -5.85 -0.92 14.65
C ALA A 19 -6.67 -1.91 13.80
N ILE A 20 -6.91 -3.13 14.29
CA ILE A 20 -7.64 -4.16 13.55
C ILE A 20 -9.14 -3.97 13.76
N ALA A 21 -9.86 -3.81 12.66
CA ALA A 21 -11.31 -3.84 12.58
C ALA A 21 -11.80 -5.24 12.18
N PRO A 22 -12.33 -6.07 13.11
CA PRO A 22 -12.68 -7.47 12.84
C PRO A 22 -13.69 -7.67 11.71
N GLU A 23 -14.58 -6.71 11.51
CA GLU A 23 -15.65 -6.74 10.51
C GLU A 23 -15.16 -6.70 9.06
N VAL A 24 -13.95 -6.20 8.82
CA VAL A 24 -13.32 -6.11 7.50
C VAL A 24 -12.06 -6.97 7.41
N GLN A 25 -11.85 -7.88 8.37
CA GLN A 25 -10.65 -8.69 8.45
C GLN A 25 -10.74 -9.92 7.55
N VAL A 26 -9.84 -10.03 6.57
CA VAL A 26 -9.71 -11.22 5.71
C VAL A 26 -8.45 -11.99 6.08
N ARG A 27 -8.61 -13.17 6.70
CA ARG A 27 -7.50 -14.04 7.12
C ARG A 27 -7.18 -15.09 6.08
N ALA A 28 -5.92 -15.49 6.01
CA ALA A 28 -5.50 -16.60 5.18
C ALA A 28 -5.99 -17.94 5.74
N GLY A 29 -6.45 -18.82 4.83
CA GLY A 29 -6.79 -20.20 5.15
C GLY A 29 -5.56 -21.08 5.37
N GLU A 30 -5.78 -22.37 5.60
CA GLU A 30 -4.72 -23.35 5.93
C GLU A 30 -3.66 -23.52 4.82
N VAL A 31 -3.99 -23.21 3.56
CA VAL A 31 -3.03 -23.30 2.45
C VAL A 31 -1.76 -22.49 2.67
N ILE A 32 -1.84 -21.42 3.48
CA ILE A 32 -0.70 -20.56 3.81
C ILE A 32 0.46 -21.33 4.43
N ASP A 33 0.22 -22.45 5.13
CA ASP A 33 1.29 -23.29 5.69
C ASP A 33 2.16 -23.95 4.63
N ARG A 34 1.64 -24.07 3.40
CA ARG A 34 2.36 -24.65 2.26
C ARG A 34 3.06 -23.60 1.42
N TRP A 35 2.81 -22.32 1.68
CA TRP A 35 3.50 -21.25 0.99
C TRP A 35 4.94 -21.17 1.48
N ASP A 36 5.85 -21.02 0.53
CA ASP A 36 7.25 -20.73 0.76
C ASP A 36 7.42 -19.27 1.21
N LEU A 37 7.10 -19.03 2.48
CA LEU A 37 7.23 -17.76 3.20
C LEU A 37 7.91 -17.98 4.56
N SER A 38 8.33 -16.92 5.22
CA SER A 38 8.83 -17.02 6.59
C SER A 38 7.71 -17.41 7.57
N ARG A 39 8.06 -17.93 8.75
CA ARG A 39 7.07 -18.23 9.80
C ARG A 39 6.32 -16.97 10.26
N SER A 40 7.01 -15.84 10.38
CA SER A 40 6.40 -14.55 10.76
C SER A 40 5.38 -14.10 9.73
N ASP A 41 5.69 -14.20 8.44
CA ASP A 41 4.79 -13.82 7.35
C ASP A 41 3.51 -14.65 7.34
N ARG A 42 3.65 -15.98 7.42
CA ARG A 42 2.49 -16.89 7.51
C ARG A 42 1.66 -16.60 8.75
N SER A 43 2.31 -16.35 9.90
CA SER A 43 1.64 -16.03 11.15
C SER A 43 0.87 -14.72 11.08
N ALA A 44 1.43 -13.69 10.44
CA ALA A 44 0.76 -12.40 10.27
C ALA A 44 -0.52 -12.54 9.44
N LEU A 45 -0.45 -13.21 8.28
CA LEU A 45 -1.63 -13.45 7.43
C LEU A 45 -2.70 -14.32 8.10
N ARG A 46 -2.29 -15.30 8.93
CA ARG A 46 -3.22 -16.15 9.67
C ARG A 46 -3.91 -15.42 10.82
N THR A 47 -3.13 -14.66 11.58
CA THR A 47 -3.59 -14.07 12.85
C THR A 47 -4.32 -12.75 12.59
N TRP A 48 -3.70 -11.89 11.80
CA TRP A 48 -4.16 -10.52 11.55
C TRP A 48 -4.81 -10.36 10.19
N GLY A 49 -4.42 -11.15 9.19
CA GLY A 49 -4.99 -11.04 7.85
C GLY A 49 -4.75 -9.67 7.22
N LEU A 50 -5.57 -9.31 6.23
CA LEU A 50 -5.55 -8.00 5.59
C LEU A 50 -6.91 -7.31 5.75
N PRO A 51 -6.95 -5.96 5.81
CA PRO A 51 -8.20 -5.23 5.75
C PRO A 51 -8.82 -5.32 4.36
N ASP A 52 -10.13 -5.58 4.30
CA ASP A 52 -10.95 -5.42 3.11
C ASP A 52 -11.54 -4.01 3.07
N GLY A 53 -11.16 -3.24 2.06
CA GLY A 53 -11.52 -1.84 1.97
C GLY A 53 -11.49 -1.30 0.54
N PRO A 54 -11.84 -0.02 0.37
CA PRO A 54 -12.00 0.59 -0.95
C PRO A 54 -10.69 0.65 -1.76
N LEU A 55 -9.53 0.69 -1.09
CA LEU A 55 -8.23 0.77 -1.73
C LEU A 55 -7.52 -0.59 -1.84
N LEU A 56 -7.69 -1.47 -0.87
CA LEU A 56 -7.08 -2.81 -0.84
C LEU A 56 -8.18 -3.85 -0.66
N ARG A 57 -8.27 -4.78 -1.61
CA ARG A 57 -9.21 -5.90 -1.59
C ARG A 57 -8.46 -7.22 -1.54
N PRO A 58 -8.41 -7.87 -0.37
CA PRO A 58 -7.74 -9.14 -0.22
C PRO A 58 -8.37 -10.21 -1.11
N THR A 59 -7.53 -10.86 -1.93
CA THR A 59 -7.90 -12.00 -2.79
C THR A 59 -6.83 -13.07 -2.62
N LEU A 60 -6.70 -13.52 -1.37
CA LEU A 60 -5.66 -14.45 -0.95
C LEU A 60 -5.72 -15.73 -1.79
N GLN A 61 -4.59 -16.09 -2.37
CA GLN A 61 -4.49 -17.26 -3.22
C GLN A 61 -4.90 -18.55 -2.46
N VAL A 62 -5.61 -19.45 -3.12
CA VAL A 62 -6.04 -20.72 -2.51
C VAL A 62 -5.17 -21.92 -2.89
N ASP A 63 -4.29 -21.74 -3.88
CA ASP A 63 -3.33 -22.76 -4.34
C ASP A 63 -2.00 -22.65 -3.57
N PRO A 64 -1.34 -23.78 -3.23
CA PRO A 64 -0.04 -23.77 -2.56
C PRO A 64 1.14 -23.35 -3.45
N ARG A 65 0.98 -23.29 -4.77
CA ARG A 65 2.03 -22.87 -5.72
C ARG A 65 1.82 -21.43 -6.14
N PRO A 66 2.87 -20.59 -6.17
CA PRO A 66 2.72 -19.19 -6.56
C PRO A 66 2.24 -19.08 -8.02
N ALA A 67 1.13 -18.36 -8.23
CA ALA A 67 0.46 -18.28 -9.53
C ALA A 67 0.71 -16.95 -10.26
N LEU A 68 1.03 -15.90 -9.53
CA LEU A 68 1.14 -14.56 -10.09
C LEU A 68 2.49 -14.42 -10.81
N ILE A 69 2.44 -14.06 -12.09
CA ILE A 69 3.61 -13.85 -12.95
C ILE A 69 3.79 -12.34 -13.18
N PRO A 70 4.89 -11.77 -12.69
CA PRO A 70 5.30 -10.38 -12.91
C PRO A 70 5.46 -10.04 -14.38
N ASN A 71 4.97 -8.87 -14.79
CA ASN A 71 5.23 -8.35 -16.12
C ASN A 71 6.62 -7.71 -16.15
N VAL A 72 7.58 -8.38 -16.80
CA VAL A 72 8.94 -7.88 -16.99
C VAL A 72 9.03 -7.25 -18.38
N ALA A 73 8.54 -6.02 -18.49
CA ALA A 73 8.40 -5.31 -19.77
C ALA A 73 9.74 -4.76 -20.30
N GLY A 74 10.67 -4.40 -19.40
CA GLY A 74 11.94 -3.80 -19.77
C GLY A 74 13.05 -4.00 -18.74
N GLU A 75 14.12 -3.23 -18.93
CA GLU A 75 15.27 -3.23 -18.03
C GLU A 75 14.95 -2.73 -16.61
N PRO A 76 14.09 -1.70 -16.42
CA PRO A 76 13.71 -1.27 -15.08
C PRO A 76 13.06 -2.40 -14.25
N GLU A 77 12.16 -3.19 -14.83
CA GLU A 77 11.57 -4.34 -14.14
C GLU A 77 12.59 -5.45 -13.86
N ARG A 78 13.48 -5.74 -14.81
CA ARG A 78 14.54 -6.77 -14.64
C ARG A 78 15.48 -6.50 -13.48
N ARG A 79 15.63 -5.24 -13.06
CA ARG A 79 16.42 -4.87 -11.88
C ARG A 79 15.70 -5.18 -10.57
N LEU A 80 14.38 -5.17 -10.58
CA LEU A 80 13.54 -5.40 -9.41
C LEU A 80 13.20 -6.87 -9.21
N ILE A 81 13.15 -7.64 -10.31
CA ILE A 81 12.75 -9.03 -10.28
C ILE A 81 13.44 -9.90 -11.32
N SER A 82 13.77 -11.12 -10.92
CA SER A 82 14.37 -12.14 -11.79
C SER A 82 13.32 -12.78 -12.69
N THR A 83 13.74 -13.12 -13.91
CA THR A 83 12.90 -13.88 -14.85
C THR A 83 12.48 -15.21 -14.24
N GLY A 84 11.17 -15.43 -14.12
CA GLY A 84 10.61 -16.68 -13.60
C GLY A 84 10.26 -16.68 -12.11
N GLU A 85 10.56 -15.61 -11.38
CA GLU A 85 9.99 -15.42 -10.04
C GLU A 85 8.46 -15.39 -10.12
N ARG A 86 7.83 -16.07 -9.17
CA ARG A 86 6.38 -16.18 -9.06
C ARG A 86 5.96 -15.76 -7.66
N LEU A 87 4.78 -15.14 -7.59
CA LEU A 87 4.26 -14.59 -6.34
C LEU A 87 2.95 -15.28 -5.95
N TYR A 88 2.70 -15.33 -4.65
CA TYR A 88 1.39 -15.66 -4.09
C TYR A 88 0.51 -14.41 -4.14
N LEU A 89 -0.68 -14.49 -4.74
CA LEU A 89 -1.62 -13.37 -4.75
C LEU A 89 -2.10 -13.06 -3.32
N LEU A 90 -1.96 -11.80 -2.92
CA LEU A 90 -2.47 -11.27 -1.65
C LEU A 90 -3.76 -10.49 -1.84
N GLY A 91 -3.86 -9.73 -2.93
CA GLY A 91 -4.99 -8.86 -3.17
C GLY A 91 -4.84 -7.99 -4.40
N VAL A 92 -5.76 -7.03 -4.51
CA VAL A 92 -5.75 -5.99 -5.52
C VAL A 92 -5.77 -4.64 -4.82
N TYR A 93 -4.89 -3.74 -5.24
CA TYR A 93 -4.81 -2.36 -4.78
C TYR A 93 -5.27 -1.40 -5.89
N GLY A 94 -6.06 -0.38 -5.54
CA GLY A 94 -6.55 0.65 -6.45
C GLY A 94 -8.03 0.53 -6.83
N ALA A 95 -8.52 1.57 -7.53
CA ALA A 95 -9.93 1.82 -7.75
C ALA A 95 -10.63 0.84 -8.72
N ASP A 96 -11.91 0.60 -8.45
CA ASP A 96 -12.80 -0.27 -9.23
C ASP A 96 -13.17 0.26 -10.62
N SER A 97 -12.98 1.55 -10.85
CA SER A 97 -13.45 2.22 -12.07
C SER A 97 -12.66 1.82 -13.31
N ASP A 98 -11.40 1.39 -13.17
CA ASP A 98 -10.59 0.93 -14.29
C ASP A 98 -9.70 -0.28 -13.91
N PRO A 99 -10.11 -1.50 -14.32
CA PRO A 99 -9.33 -2.72 -14.09
C PRO A 99 -7.92 -2.68 -14.70
N THR A 100 -7.65 -1.80 -15.65
CA THR A 100 -6.32 -1.65 -16.27
C THR A 100 -5.34 -0.90 -15.36
N LEU A 101 -5.84 -0.13 -14.39
CA LEU A 101 -5.05 0.59 -13.39
C LEU A 101 -4.89 -0.20 -12.09
N ALA A 102 -5.67 -1.27 -11.91
CA ALA A 102 -5.59 -2.14 -10.74
C ALA A 102 -4.20 -2.78 -10.59
N ILE A 103 -3.64 -2.66 -9.39
CA ILE A 103 -2.34 -3.23 -9.03
C ILE A 103 -2.58 -4.56 -8.32
N ARG A 104 -2.13 -5.66 -8.91
CA ARG A 104 -2.14 -6.97 -8.23
C ARG A 104 -1.01 -7.00 -7.21
N VAL A 105 -1.35 -7.26 -5.96
CA VAL A 105 -0.38 -7.33 -4.86
C VAL A 105 -0.02 -8.79 -4.61
N GLY A 106 1.26 -9.12 -4.63
CA GLY A 106 1.73 -10.47 -4.39
C GLY A 106 2.93 -10.55 -3.44
N ALA A 107 3.09 -11.70 -2.80
CA ALA A 107 4.27 -12.04 -1.99
C ALA A 107 5.24 -12.92 -2.80
N VAL A 108 6.50 -12.51 -2.88
CA VAL A 108 7.57 -13.26 -3.54
C VAL A 108 7.89 -14.52 -2.75
N ALA A 109 7.81 -15.69 -3.40
CA ALA A 109 8.17 -16.96 -2.77
C ALA A 109 9.64 -16.95 -2.28
N GLY A 110 9.88 -17.57 -1.13
CA GLY A 110 11.18 -17.64 -0.45
C GLY A 110 11.53 -16.39 0.34
N THR A 111 11.27 -15.19 -0.18
CA THR A 111 11.65 -13.92 0.49
C THR A 111 10.53 -13.26 1.28
N GLY A 112 9.27 -13.47 0.90
CA GLY A 112 8.12 -12.79 1.48
C GLY A 112 8.01 -11.29 1.17
N ARG A 113 8.90 -10.73 0.34
CA ARG A 113 8.78 -9.35 -0.13
C ARG A 113 7.45 -9.15 -0.86
N VAL A 114 6.80 -8.03 -0.63
CA VAL A 114 5.50 -7.72 -1.23
C VAL A 114 5.68 -6.77 -2.40
N MET A 115 5.09 -7.12 -3.54
CA MET A 115 5.23 -6.40 -4.80
C MET A 115 3.86 -6.12 -5.41
N GLY A 116 3.72 -4.90 -5.94
CA GLY A 116 2.64 -4.51 -6.83
C GLY A 116 2.97 -4.81 -8.27
N ILE A 117 2.00 -5.33 -9.01
CA ILE A 117 2.12 -5.72 -10.41
C ILE A 117 0.98 -5.08 -11.21
N ARG A 118 1.35 -4.20 -12.13
CA ARG A 118 0.49 -3.58 -13.14
C ARG A 118 0.48 -4.43 -14.41
N ALA A 119 -0.55 -4.23 -15.23
CA ALA A 119 -0.64 -4.91 -16.53
C ALA A 119 0.47 -4.49 -17.49
N ARG A 120 0.93 -3.24 -17.41
CA ARG A 120 2.03 -2.65 -18.19
C ARG A 120 2.66 -1.48 -17.42
N PRO A 121 3.86 -1.03 -17.82
CA PRO A 121 4.45 0.19 -17.27
C PRO A 121 3.54 1.39 -17.56
N MET A 122 3.59 2.39 -16.67
CA MET A 122 2.94 3.68 -16.91
C MET A 122 3.93 4.62 -17.60
N THR A 123 3.49 5.24 -18.68
CA THR A 123 4.29 6.14 -19.49
C THR A 123 3.63 7.52 -19.59
N ALA A 124 4.31 8.47 -20.23
CA ALA A 124 3.74 9.80 -20.46
C ALA A 124 2.41 9.76 -21.23
N ASP A 125 2.18 8.74 -22.06
CA ASP A 125 0.93 8.57 -22.81
C ASP A 125 -0.28 8.32 -21.89
N ASP A 126 -0.05 7.82 -20.67
CA ASP A 126 -1.07 7.58 -19.66
C ASP A 126 -1.48 8.84 -18.90
N LEU A 127 -0.69 9.91 -19.01
CA LEU A 127 -1.04 11.18 -18.39
C LEU A 127 -2.09 11.93 -19.21
N HIS A 128 -2.88 12.75 -18.51
CA HIS A 128 -3.75 13.74 -19.14
C HIS A 128 -2.93 14.59 -20.14
N PRO A 129 -3.44 14.92 -21.35
CA PRO A 129 -2.67 15.59 -22.39
C PRO A 129 -1.95 16.87 -21.94
N GLN A 130 -2.53 17.61 -20.98
CA GLN A 130 -1.94 18.83 -20.42
C GLN A 130 -0.72 18.57 -19.52
N LEU A 131 -0.60 17.38 -18.94
CA LEU A 131 0.51 17.00 -18.05
C LEU A 131 1.69 16.39 -18.82
N ARG A 132 1.44 15.78 -19.99
CA ARG A 132 2.49 15.11 -20.80
C ARG A 132 3.73 15.97 -21.06
N PRO A 133 3.62 17.28 -21.42
CA PRO A 133 4.80 18.11 -21.68
C PRO A 133 5.71 18.30 -20.46
N TYR A 134 5.18 18.16 -19.25
CA TYR A 134 5.93 18.30 -18.00
C TYR A 134 6.59 16.99 -17.55
N HIS A 135 6.19 15.85 -18.15
CA HIS A 135 6.72 14.53 -17.83
C HIS A 135 7.09 13.73 -19.10
N PRO A 136 7.90 14.28 -20.02
CA PRO A 136 8.14 13.67 -21.34
C PRO A 136 8.85 12.32 -21.28
N ASN A 137 9.57 12.05 -20.18
CA ASN A 137 10.32 10.81 -19.96
C ASN A 137 9.71 9.94 -18.85
N LEU A 138 8.42 10.12 -18.54
CA LEU A 138 7.76 9.31 -17.51
C LEU A 138 7.85 7.83 -17.86
N TYR A 139 8.40 7.06 -16.93
CA TYR A 139 8.37 5.60 -16.97
C TYR A 139 8.29 5.07 -15.54
N HIS A 140 7.09 4.64 -15.13
CA HIS A 140 6.94 3.86 -13.91
C HIS A 140 6.88 2.38 -14.26
N PRO A 141 7.79 1.56 -13.71
CA PRO A 141 7.84 0.15 -14.02
C PRO A 141 6.50 -0.55 -13.73
N ALA A 142 6.24 -1.62 -14.47
CA ALA A 142 5.05 -2.46 -14.25
C ALA A 142 5.08 -3.18 -12.89
N VAL A 143 6.24 -3.23 -12.22
CA VAL A 143 6.41 -3.86 -10.91
C VAL A 143 7.13 -2.92 -9.95
N CYS A 144 6.77 -3.00 -8.67
CA CYS A 144 7.33 -2.16 -7.62
C CYS A 144 7.12 -2.83 -6.25
N TYR A 145 8.06 -2.65 -5.32
CA TYR A 145 7.92 -3.22 -3.99
C TYR A 145 7.08 -2.33 -3.10
N PHE A 146 6.12 -2.92 -2.38
CA PHE A 146 5.42 -2.24 -1.30
C PHE A 146 6.21 -2.35 -0.01
N ASN A 147 6.64 -3.57 0.33
CA ASN A 147 7.22 -3.89 1.63
C ASN A 147 8.28 -5.00 1.55
N ALA A 148 9.21 -5.00 2.49
CA ALA A 148 10.28 -5.97 2.64
C ALA A 148 9.77 -7.35 3.08
N SER A 149 8.60 -7.43 3.70
CA SER A 149 8.00 -8.67 4.16
C SER A 149 6.47 -8.61 4.15
N VAL A 150 5.82 -9.77 4.17
CA VAL A 150 4.36 -9.85 4.31
C VAL A 150 3.92 -9.39 5.69
N ALA A 151 4.69 -9.70 6.74
CA ALA A 151 4.39 -9.24 8.10
C ALA A 151 4.36 -7.70 8.17
N SER A 152 5.36 -7.02 7.58
CA SER A 152 5.39 -5.56 7.48
C SER A 152 4.21 -5.03 6.67
N PHE A 153 3.90 -5.65 5.52
CA PHE A 153 2.76 -5.26 4.70
C PHE A 153 1.42 -5.38 5.45
N VAL A 154 1.21 -6.46 6.20
CA VAL A 154 0.02 -6.66 7.03
C VAL A 154 -0.13 -5.54 8.07
N GLU A 155 0.96 -5.19 8.76
CA GLU A 155 0.94 -4.11 9.75
C GLU A 155 0.66 -2.75 9.10
N VAL A 156 1.36 -2.41 8.01
CA VAL A 156 1.16 -1.16 7.27
C VAL A 156 -0.28 -1.06 6.74
N ALA A 157 -0.82 -2.13 6.17
CA ALA A 157 -2.18 -2.14 5.63
C ALA A 157 -3.24 -1.84 6.72
N TRP A 158 -3.11 -2.45 7.90
CA TRP A 158 -4.04 -2.18 9.02
C TRP A 158 -3.87 -0.77 9.58
N ARG A 159 -2.64 -0.29 9.76
CA ARG A 159 -2.38 1.08 10.22
C ARG A 159 -2.91 2.10 9.23
N TRP A 160 -2.72 1.87 7.93
CA TRP A 160 -3.29 2.70 6.86
C TRP A 160 -4.81 2.70 6.90
N HIS A 161 -5.45 1.52 7.01
CA HIS A 161 -6.89 1.42 7.12
C HIS A 161 -7.41 2.29 8.27
N ALA A 162 -6.84 2.14 9.47
CA ALA A 162 -7.25 2.91 10.64
C ALA A 162 -6.99 4.42 10.48
N ALA A 163 -5.85 4.80 9.89
CA ALA A 163 -5.51 6.19 9.61
C ALA A 163 -6.51 6.84 8.65
N VAL A 164 -6.96 6.13 7.61
CA VAL A 164 -8.00 6.62 6.69
C VAL A 164 -9.34 6.82 7.39
N GLN A 165 -9.73 5.93 8.31
CA GLN A 165 -10.95 6.13 9.09
C GLN A 165 -10.84 7.37 9.99
N LEU A 166 -9.65 7.60 10.56
CA LEU A 166 -9.38 8.78 11.35
C LEU A 166 -9.51 10.06 10.52
N LEU A 167 -8.85 10.13 9.36
CA LEU A 167 -8.95 11.26 8.44
C LEU A 167 -10.41 11.54 8.05
N ARG A 168 -11.21 10.49 7.78
CA ARG A 168 -12.64 10.65 7.47
C ARG A 168 -13.48 11.16 8.63
N ALA A 169 -13.08 10.89 9.87
CA ALA A 169 -13.74 11.40 11.06
C ALA A 169 -13.43 12.89 11.34
N HIS A 170 -12.39 13.42 10.68
CA HIS A 170 -11.99 14.84 10.72
C HIS A 170 -12.21 15.47 9.34
N PRO A 171 -13.47 15.74 8.93
CA PRO A 171 -13.76 16.26 7.60
C PRO A 171 -13.25 17.69 7.42
N GLU A 172 -12.99 18.06 6.16
CA GLU A 172 -12.64 19.42 5.76
C GLU A 172 -13.70 20.44 6.25
N PRO A 173 -13.29 21.66 6.65
CA PRO A 173 -14.21 22.75 6.92
C PRO A 173 -15.20 22.98 5.77
N HIS A 174 -16.41 23.41 6.10
CA HIS A 174 -17.43 23.73 5.09
C HIS A 174 -16.92 24.86 4.18
N HIS A 175 -17.22 24.84 2.88
CA HIS A 175 -16.75 25.83 1.90
C HIS A 175 -17.06 27.31 2.18
N THR A 176 -17.87 27.59 3.21
CA THR A 176 -18.18 28.95 3.68
C THR A 176 -17.38 29.35 4.92
N ALA A 177 -16.52 28.48 5.44
CA ALA A 177 -15.67 28.74 6.58
C ALA A 177 -14.59 29.77 6.22
N PRO A 178 -14.02 30.46 7.23
CA PRO A 178 -12.85 31.31 7.02
C PRO A 178 -11.68 30.54 6.41
N LEU A 179 -10.90 31.22 5.55
CA LEU A 179 -9.70 30.63 4.94
C LEU A 179 -8.72 30.08 5.97
N GLU A 180 -8.57 30.76 7.11
CA GLU A 180 -7.70 30.33 8.22
C GLU A 180 -8.08 28.94 8.77
N GLU A 181 -9.37 28.60 8.80
CA GLU A 181 -9.82 27.27 9.23
C GLU A 181 -9.43 26.19 8.22
N HIS A 182 -9.53 26.48 6.92
CA HIS A 182 -9.06 25.56 5.88
C HIS A 182 -7.53 25.40 5.94
N GLU A 183 -6.77 26.49 6.05
CA GLU A 183 -5.32 26.45 6.16
C GLU A 183 -4.86 25.64 7.39
N GLN A 184 -5.52 25.82 8.53
CA GLN A 184 -5.25 25.05 9.74
C GLN A 184 -5.58 23.56 9.54
N HIS A 185 -6.72 23.24 8.92
CA HIS A 185 -7.10 21.87 8.63
C HIS A 185 -6.07 21.18 7.71
N HIS A 186 -5.69 21.81 6.60
CA HIS A 186 -4.69 21.26 5.69
C HIS A 186 -3.35 21.05 6.38
N ALA A 187 -2.87 22.03 7.17
CA ALA A 187 -1.62 21.88 7.91
C ALA A 187 -1.67 20.72 8.93
N GLU A 188 -2.83 20.46 9.54
CA GLU A 188 -3.01 19.35 10.47
C GLU A 188 -3.05 17.99 9.74
N VAL A 189 -3.70 17.91 8.58
CA VAL A 189 -3.70 16.74 7.70
C VAL A 189 -2.27 16.44 7.21
N ASP A 190 -1.58 17.43 6.66
CA ASP A 190 -0.21 17.29 6.14
C ASP A 190 0.73 16.75 7.22
N ARG A 191 0.71 17.37 8.40
CA ARG A 191 1.54 16.95 9.53
C ARG A 191 1.21 15.52 9.99
N SER A 192 -0.05 15.11 9.92
CA SER A 192 -0.50 13.75 10.26
C SER A 192 -0.03 12.73 9.23
N CYS A 193 -0.10 13.07 7.94
CA CYS A 193 0.42 12.27 6.84
C CYS A 193 1.94 12.11 6.94
N GLU A 194 2.69 13.18 7.25
CA GLU A 194 4.12 13.12 7.49
C GLU A 194 4.48 12.18 8.65
N ALA A 195 3.76 12.25 9.77
CA ALA A 195 3.98 11.36 10.91
C ALA A 195 3.69 9.89 10.56
N PHE A 196 2.61 9.65 9.81
CA PHE A 196 2.28 8.33 9.30
C PHE A 196 3.40 7.77 8.42
N LEU A 197 3.85 8.53 7.41
CA LEU A 197 4.93 8.13 6.50
C LEU A 197 6.24 7.85 7.25
N ALA A 198 6.61 8.73 8.19
CA ALA A 198 7.80 8.55 9.02
C ALA A 198 7.73 7.24 9.82
N ARG A 199 6.57 6.94 10.43
CA ARG A 199 6.36 5.71 11.17
C ARG A 199 6.41 4.47 10.27
N MET A 200 5.76 4.51 9.11
CA MET A 200 5.76 3.36 8.19
C MET A 200 7.17 3.08 7.67
N THR A 201 7.96 4.13 7.40
CA THR A 201 9.37 3.99 7.01
C THR A 201 10.23 3.36 8.12
N MET A 202 9.92 3.62 9.39
CA MET A 202 10.59 2.91 10.49
C MET A 202 10.20 1.43 10.58
N LEU A 203 8.93 1.10 10.31
CA LEU A 203 8.44 -0.29 10.30
C LEU A 203 9.00 -1.08 9.11
N ASP A 204 9.20 -0.40 7.99
CA ASP A 204 9.77 -0.97 6.79
C ASP A 204 10.70 0.04 6.09
N PRO A 205 12.02 -0.04 6.34
CA PRO A 205 12.99 0.87 5.74
C PRO A 205 12.99 0.87 4.21
N THR A 206 12.46 -0.18 3.57
CA THR A 206 12.38 -0.24 2.09
C THR A 206 11.36 0.74 1.51
N MET A 207 10.42 1.24 2.32
CA MET A 207 9.50 2.30 1.90
C MET A 207 10.22 3.63 1.63
N GLY A 208 11.35 3.88 2.30
CA GLY A 208 12.16 5.07 2.11
C GLY A 208 13.29 4.92 1.09
N ASP A 209 13.42 3.74 0.44
CA ASP A 209 14.49 3.52 -0.54
C ASP A 209 14.12 4.10 -1.91
N PRO A 210 14.79 5.18 -2.36
CA PRO A 210 14.50 5.80 -3.65
C PRO A 210 14.77 4.87 -4.84
N ASN A 211 15.55 3.81 -4.66
CA ASN A 211 15.83 2.82 -5.71
C ASN A 211 14.72 1.77 -5.85
N LEU A 212 13.86 1.60 -4.83
CA LEU A 212 12.76 0.63 -4.84
C LEU A 212 11.42 1.26 -5.21
N SER A 213 11.33 2.60 -5.24
CA SER A 213 10.14 3.37 -5.62
C SER A 213 8.86 2.77 -5.04
N SER A 214 8.75 2.78 -3.70
CA SER A 214 7.59 2.19 -3.00
C SER A 214 6.31 2.93 -3.32
N LEU A 215 5.29 2.21 -3.81
CA LEU A 215 3.98 2.78 -4.19
C LEU A 215 3.25 3.45 -3.03
N TRP A 216 3.52 3.04 -1.77
CA TRP A 216 2.90 3.67 -0.60
C TRP A 216 3.22 5.17 -0.52
N VAL A 217 4.46 5.55 -0.85
CA VAL A 217 4.88 6.96 -0.81
C VAL A 217 4.24 7.74 -1.96
N THR A 218 4.10 7.14 -3.14
CA THR A 218 3.46 7.77 -4.30
C THR A 218 1.95 7.96 -4.08
N THR A 219 1.23 6.96 -3.53
CA THR A 219 -0.22 7.13 -3.27
C THR A 219 -0.52 8.13 -2.14
N ILE A 220 0.36 8.28 -1.16
CA ILE A 220 0.16 9.27 -0.08
C ILE A 220 0.51 10.69 -0.55
N ALA A 221 1.44 10.85 -1.50
CA ALA A 221 1.85 12.14 -2.02
C ALA A 221 1.01 12.65 -3.21
N ASP A 222 0.40 11.75 -4.01
CA ASP A 222 -0.36 12.12 -5.21
C ASP A 222 -1.88 12.30 -4.96
N ASP A 223 -2.41 11.87 -3.80
CA ASP A 223 -3.82 12.06 -3.39
C ASP A 223 -4.01 13.25 -2.40
N LEU A 224 -2.97 14.08 -2.21
CA LEU A 224 -3.01 15.40 -1.55
C LEU A 224 -2.99 16.52 -2.61
#